data_AF-A0A972Y344-F1
#
_entry.id   AF-A0A972Y344-F1
#
_cell.length_a   1.000
_cell.length_b   1.000
_cell.length_c   1.000
_cell.angle_alpha   90.00
_cell.angle_beta   90.00
_cell.angle_gamma   90.00
#
_symmetry.space_group_name_H-M   'P 1'
#
loop_
_entity.id
_entity.type
_entity.pdbx_description
1 polymer ?
#
loop_
_entity_poly.entity_id
_entity_poly.type
_entity_poly.pdbx_seq_one_letter_code
_entity_poly.pdbx_strand_id
1 'polypeptide(L)'
;MRAHEIDYQIYGEEMQFVEIELDPQEGVVAESGSFMMMEDGLKMNTIFGDGSNQEKGILGKLFSAGKRVLTGESLFMTVFTNEANQKRKVSFASPYPGSIIPIDLSEKGAKFVCQKDAFLCAAKGVTVGIEFSRKLGRGLFGGEGFIMQKLEGDGMAFVHAGGTVHKKVLGPGEKLKVDTGCIVGFTKDVDYDIEFVGGIKNTIFGGEG
;
A
#
# COMPACT_ATOMS: atom_id res chain seq x y z
N MET A 1 -3.39 -12.50 11.96
CA MET A 1 -4.44 -13.28 11.27
C MET A 1 -3.80 -13.83 10.01
N ARG A 2 -4.08 -15.07 9.59
CA ARG A 2 -3.59 -15.57 8.29
C ARG A 2 -4.29 -14.79 7.18
N ALA A 3 -3.54 -14.35 6.17
CA ALA A 3 -4.12 -13.68 5.03
C ALA A 3 -4.98 -14.65 4.21
N HIS A 4 -6.03 -14.11 3.59
CA HIS A 4 -6.83 -14.87 2.66
C HIS A 4 -5.99 -15.20 1.42
N GLU A 5 -6.18 -16.40 0.86
CA GLU A 5 -5.60 -16.77 -0.42
C GLU A 5 -6.49 -16.14 -1.50
N ILE A 6 -5.91 -15.46 -2.49
CA ILE A 6 -6.70 -14.77 -3.52
C ILE A 6 -6.11 -15.04 -4.89
N ASP A 7 -6.99 -15.29 -5.85
CA ASP A 7 -6.64 -15.43 -7.26
C ASP A 7 -6.66 -14.05 -7.93
N TYR A 8 -5.82 -13.83 -8.94
CA TYR A 8 -5.79 -12.55 -9.65
C TYR A 8 -5.46 -12.67 -11.13
N GLN A 9 -5.89 -11.67 -11.90
CA GLN A 9 -5.49 -11.45 -13.28
C GLN A 9 -5.17 -9.98 -13.51
N ILE A 10 -4.01 -9.68 -14.09
CA ILE A 10 -3.63 -8.31 -14.51
C ILE A 10 -3.98 -8.17 -15.99
N TYR A 11 -4.71 -7.10 -16.30
CA TYR A 11 -5.10 -6.74 -17.66
C TYR A 11 -4.35 -5.50 -18.13
N GLY A 12 -4.10 -5.42 -19.44
CA GLY A 12 -3.38 -4.30 -20.06
C GLY A 12 -1.87 -4.51 -20.12
N GLU A 13 -1.22 -3.76 -21.02
CA GLU A 13 0.24 -3.77 -21.19
C GLU A 13 0.85 -2.50 -20.58
N GLU A 14 0.52 -1.33 -21.12
CA GLU A 14 1.06 -0.04 -20.66
C GLU A 14 0.22 0.63 -19.56
N MET A 15 -1.09 0.33 -19.54
CA MET A 15 -2.04 0.86 -18.56
C MET A 15 -2.81 -0.31 -17.97
N GLN A 16 -2.46 -0.66 -16.73
CA GLN A 16 -2.92 -1.90 -16.11
C GLN A 16 -3.99 -1.70 -15.04
N PHE A 17 -4.90 -2.67 -14.95
CA PHE A 17 -5.76 -2.89 -13.78
C PHE A 17 -5.66 -4.35 -13.35
N VAL A 18 -5.91 -4.62 -12.07
CA VAL A 18 -5.91 -5.98 -11.52
C VAL A 18 -7.34 -6.37 -11.14
N GLU A 19 -7.76 -7.55 -11.59
CA GLU A 19 -8.98 -8.21 -11.16
C GLU A 19 -8.62 -9.27 -10.12
N ILE A 20 -9.24 -9.19 -8.95
CA ILE A 20 -9.12 -10.15 -7.86
C ILE A 20 -10.36 -11.02 -7.86
N GLU A 21 -10.17 -12.33 -7.89
CA GLU A 21 -11.23 -13.32 -7.72
C GLU A 21 -11.22 -13.82 -6.27
N LEU A 22 -12.40 -13.81 -5.66
CA LEU A 22 -12.63 -14.13 -4.26
C LEU A 22 -13.58 -15.32 -4.16
N ASP A 23 -13.18 -16.36 -3.43
CA ASP A 23 -14.09 -17.41 -2.99
C ASP A 23 -15.10 -16.87 -1.95
N PRO A 24 -16.20 -17.61 -1.68
CA PRO A 24 -17.16 -17.21 -0.64
C PRO A 24 -16.45 -16.93 0.69
N GLN A 25 -16.81 -15.80 1.33
CA GLN A 25 -16.21 -15.28 2.57
C GLN A 25 -14.77 -14.73 2.45
N GLU A 26 -14.16 -14.77 1.27
CA GLU A 26 -12.89 -14.13 1.07
C GLU A 26 -13.00 -12.61 0.93
N GLY A 27 -11.87 -11.93 1.07
CA GLY A 27 -11.86 -10.49 0.94
C GLY A 27 -10.49 -9.92 0.62
N VAL A 28 -10.55 -8.69 0.12
CA VAL A 28 -9.40 -7.87 -0.27
C VAL A 28 -9.57 -6.50 0.37
N VAL A 29 -8.47 -5.89 0.78
CA VAL A 29 -8.43 -4.53 1.32
C VAL A 29 -7.79 -3.60 0.31
N ALA A 30 -8.32 -2.40 0.16
CA ALA A 30 -7.77 -1.38 -0.72
C ALA A 30 -7.92 0.02 -0.12
N GLU A 31 -7.03 0.94 -0.51
CA GLU A 31 -7.18 2.36 -0.17
C GLU A 31 -8.24 3.01 -1.05
N SER A 32 -8.79 4.12 -0.53
CA SER A 32 -9.77 4.93 -1.24
C SER A 32 -9.21 5.43 -2.57
N GLY A 33 -10.01 5.35 -3.64
CA GLY A 33 -9.62 5.87 -4.97
C GLY A 33 -9.02 4.85 -5.93
N SER A 34 -8.72 3.62 -5.48
CA SER A 34 -8.23 2.52 -6.32
C SER A 34 -9.33 1.62 -6.90
N PHE A 35 -10.53 1.67 -6.33
CA PHE A 35 -11.66 0.83 -6.75
C PHE A 35 -12.14 1.19 -8.16
N MET A 36 -12.23 0.18 -9.04
CA MET A 36 -12.68 0.34 -10.42
C MET A 36 -14.09 -0.22 -10.64
N MET A 37 -14.28 -1.51 -10.38
CA MET A 37 -15.56 -2.21 -10.61
C MET A 37 -15.65 -3.47 -9.74
N MET A 38 -16.87 -3.95 -9.47
CA MET A 38 -17.11 -5.23 -8.80
C MET A 38 -18.37 -5.91 -9.33
N GLU A 39 -18.38 -7.23 -9.24
CA GLU A 39 -19.59 -8.03 -9.49
C GLU A 39 -20.60 -7.92 -8.34
N ASP A 40 -21.87 -8.21 -8.64
CA ASP A 40 -22.95 -8.26 -7.64
C ASP A 40 -22.72 -9.38 -6.61
N GLY A 41 -23.06 -9.12 -5.34
CA GLY A 41 -22.81 -10.02 -4.21
C GLY A 41 -21.49 -9.78 -3.45
N LEU A 42 -20.70 -8.78 -3.88
CA LEU A 42 -19.60 -8.24 -3.09
C LEU A 42 -20.08 -7.09 -2.21
N LYS A 43 -19.57 -7.05 -0.98
CA LYS A 43 -19.88 -5.99 -0.02
C LYS A 43 -18.66 -5.17 0.32
N MET A 44 -18.86 -3.85 0.29
CA MET A 44 -17.88 -2.85 0.68
C MET A 44 -18.11 -2.40 2.11
N ASN A 45 -17.09 -2.51 2.96
CA ASN A 45 -17.09 -1.99 4.31
C ASN A 45 -15.88 -1.09 4.52
N THR A 46 -16.09 0.22 4.66
CA THR A 46 -15.02 1.15 5.03
C THR A 46 -14.70 1.00 6.51
N ILE A 47 -13.41 0.83 6.81
CA ILE A 47 -12.88 0.66 8.15
C ILE A 47 -11.78 1.69 8.41
N PHE A 48 -11.65 2.08 9.67
CA PHE A 48 -10.49 2.84 10.13
C PHE A 48 -9.36 1.85 10.43
N GLY A 49 -8.20 2.05 9.80
CA GLY A 49 -7.07 1.11 9.85
C GLY A 49 -7.17 -0.02 8.83
N ASP A 50 -6.33 -1.05 8.99
CA ASP A 50 -6.12 -2.17 8.05
C ASP A 50 -7.07 -3.37 8.24
N GLY A 51 -7.88 -3.36 9.31
CA GLY A 51 -8.87 -4.42 9.58
C GLY A 51 -8.31 -5.71 10.17
N SER A 52 -7.01 -5.77 10.48
CA SER A 52 -6.35 -6.96 11.05
C SER A 52 -6.73 -7.24 12.50
N ASN A 53 -7.32 -6.27 13.21
CA ASN A 53 -7.70 -6.33 14.63
C ASN A 53 -9.20 -6.08 14.88
N GLN A 54 -10.09 -6.85 14.26
CA GLN A 54 -11.54 -6.75 14.51
C GLN A 54 -11.98 -7.59 15.73
N GLU A 55 -11.56 -7.19 16.94
CA GLU A 55 -12.26 -7.57 18.17
C GLU A 55 -12.57 -6.33 19.03
N LYS A 56 -13.87 -6.15 19.34
CA LYS A 56 -14.48 -5.28 20.37
C LYS A 56 -14.99 -3.89 19.97
N GLY A 57 -16.33 -3.78 19.94
CA GLY A 57 -17.11 -2.73 20.62
C GLY A 57 -17.11 -1.31 20.05
N ILE A 58 -18.30 -0.83 19.66
CA ILE A 58 -18.55 0.55 19.17
C ILE A 58 -18.15 1.63 20.20
N LEU A 59 -18.21 1.34 21.51
CA LEU A 59 -17.81 2.27 22.57
C LEU A 59 -16.28 2.37 22.78
N GLY A 60 -15.51 1.35 22.36
CA GLY A 60 -14.04 1.37 22.40
C GLY A 60 -13.42 2.12 21.22
N LYS A 61 -14.14 2.20 20.08
CA LYS A 61 -13.70 2.81 18.82
C LYS A 61 -13.54 4.33 18.89
N LEU A 62 -14.34 5.02 19.70
CA LEU A 62 -14.28 6.48 19.82
C LEU A 62 -13.12 6.96 20.71
N PHE A 63 -12.77 6.20 21.75
CA PHE A 63 -11.67 6.53 22.65
C PHE A 63 -10.29 6.18 22.06
N SER A 64 -10.20 5.15 21.20
CA SER A 64 -9.00 4.86 20.42
C SER A 64 -8.81 5.83 19.24
N ALA A 65 -9.90 6.35 18.67
CA ALA A 65 -9.84 7.38 17.63
C ALA A 65 -9.20 8.68 18.14
N GLY A 66 -9.58 9.15 19.34
CA GLY A 66 -9.01 10.37 19.93
C GLY A 66 -7.50 10.29 20.27
N LYS A 67 -6.98 9.10 20.59
CA LYS A 67 -5.54 8.90 20.85
C LYS A 67 -4.71 8.64 19.58
N ARG A 68 -5.31 8.11 18.51
CA ARG A 68 -4.65 7.86 17.21
C ARG A 68 -4.71 9.03 16.21
N VAL A 69 -5.63 9.97 16.40
CA VAL A 69 -5.55 11.27 15.71
C VAL A 69 -4.27 12.02 16.10
N LEU A 70 -3.67 11.72 17.26
CA LEU A 70 -2.41 12.30 17.73
C LEU A 70 -1.14 11.64 17.15
N THR A 71 -1.27 10.48 16.48
CA THR A 71 -0.16 9.74 15.83
C THR A 71 -0.11 9.94 14.31
N GLY A 72 -1.03 10.72 13.72
CA GLY A 72 -1.12 10.94 12.27
C GLY A 72 -1.74 9.78 11.47
N GLU A 73 -2.33 8.79 12.16
CA GLU A 73 -2.70 7.46 11.66
C GLU A 73 -4.18 7.32 11.23
N SER A 74 -4.64 8.00 10.18
CA SER A 74 -5.97 7.67 9.61
C SER A 74 -5.86 7.18 8.18
N LEU A 75 -5.36 5.95 8.00
CA LEU A 75 -5.58 5.20 6.76
C LEU A 75 -7.02 4.69 6.78
N PHE A 76 -7.84 5.20 5.87
CA PHE A 76 -9.18 4.68 5.59
C PHE A 76 -9.05 3.60 4.53
N MET A 77 -9.28 2.35 4.95
CA MET A 77 -9.27 1.20 4.06
C MET A 77 -10.69 0.77 3.78
N THR A 78 -10.94 0.27 2.58
CA THR A 78 -12.18 -0.43 2.24
C THR A 78 -11.91 -1.91 2.15
N VAL A 79 -12.70 -2.70 2.87
CA VAL A 79 -12.69 -4.16 2.75
C VAL A 79 -13.80 -4.55 1.79
N PHE A 80 -13.44 -5.29 0.75
CA PHE A 80 -14.36 -5.92 -0.19
C PHE A 80 -14.45 -7.39 0.21
N THR A 81 -15.66 -7.88 0.52
CA THR A 81 -15.87 -9.27 0.97
C THR A 81 -16.92 -9.94 0.09
N ASN A 82 -16.66 -11.17 -0.33
CA ASN A 82 -17.62 -11.98 -1.06
C ASN A 82 -18.66 -12.57 -0.10
N GLU A 83 -19.88 -12.03 -0.11
CA GLU A 83 -21.02 -12.56 0.65
C GLU A 83 -21.89 -13.53 -0.18
N ALA A 84 -21.55 -13.74 -1.45
CA ALA A 84 -22.23 -14.70 -2.31
C ALA A 84 -21.69 -16.13 -2.11
N ASN A 85 -22.46 -17.13 -2.57
CA ASN A 85 -22.10 -18.55 -2.50
C ASN A 85 -21.30 -19.05 -3.72
N GLN A 86 -20.78 -18.13 -4.54
CA GLN A 86 -19.98 -18.44 -5.73
C GLN A 86 -18.84 -17.43 -5.85
N LYS A 87 -17.82 -17.76 -6.64
CA LYS A 87 -16.70 -16.86 -6.93
C LYS A 87 -17.19 -15.51 -7.46
N ARG A 88 -16.55 -14.45 -6.98
CA ARG A 88 -16.85 -13.06 -7.34
C ARG A 88 -15.60 -12.27 -7.60
N LYS A 89 -15.70 -11.30 -8.50
CA LYS A 89 -14.57 -10.50 -8.95
C LYS A 89 -14.69 -9.02 -8.57
N VAL A 90 -13.59 -8.45 -8.12
CA VAL A 90 -13.42 -7.01 -7.88
C VAL A 90 -12.14 -6.53 -8.54
N SER A 91 -12.19 -5.38 -9.19
CA SER A 91 -11.06 -4.81 -9.92
C SER A 91 -10.57 -3.50 -9.32
N PHE A 92 -9.25 -3.31 -9.35
CA PHE A 92 -8.55 -2.12 -8.86
C PHE A 92 -7.63 -1.55 -9.94
N ALA A 93 -7.62 -0.23 -10.04
CA ALA A 93 -6.78 0.52 -10.98
C ALA A 93 -6.24 1.79 -10.33
N SER A 94 -5.08 2.24 -10.78
CA SER A 94 -4.53 3.55 -10.40
C SER A 94 -5.14 4.65 -11.28
N PRO A 95 -5.29 5.90 -10.77
CA PRO A 95 -5.78 7.03 -11.56
C PRO A 95 -4.73 7.60 -12.54
N TYR A 96 -3.56 6.99 -12.67
CA TYR A 96 -2.50 7.40 -13.60
C TYR A 96 -1.86 6.19 -14.33
N PRO A 97 -1.25 6.42 -15.52
CA PRO A 97 -0.67 5.34 -16.33
C PRO A 97 0.50 4.63 -15.66
N GLY A 98 0.52 3.31 -15.74
CA GLY A 98 1.59 2.50 -15.16
C GLY A 98 1.29 1.02 -15.11
N SER A 99 2.21 0.29 -14.49
CA SER A 99 2.15 -1.16 -14.32
C SER A 99 1.80 -1.56 -12.90
N ILE A 100 1.18 -2.73 -12.72
CA ILE A 100 0.87 -3.32 -11.42
C ILE A 100 1.88 -4.43 -11.14
N ILE A 101 2.47 -4.41 -9.94
CA ILE A 101 3.46 -5.37 -9.49
C ILE A 101 2.83 -6.22 -8.39
N PRO A 102 2.62 -7.54 -8.61
CA PRO A 102 2.20 -8.45 -7.57
C PRO A 102 3.36 -8.74 -6.61
N ILE A 103 3.08 -8.67 -5.32
CA ILE A 103 4.03 -8.88 -4.22
C ILE A 103 3.49 -10.02 -3.35
N ASP A 104 4.10 -11.19 -3.47
CA ASP A 104 3.87 -12.28 -2.53
C ASP A 104 4.70 -12.04 -1.25
N LEU A 105 4.04 -11.65 -0.16
CA LEU A 105 4.73 -11.35 1.10
C LEU A 105 5.36 -12.59 1.74
N SER A 106 4.83 -13.79 1.48
CA SER A 106 5.41 -15.05 1.98
C SER A 106 6.81 -15.27 1.40
N GLU A 107 7.03 -14.88 0.15
CA GLU A 107 8.34 -14.94 -0.52
C GLU A 107 9.27 -13.77 -0.18
N LYS A 108 8.74 -12.66 0.37
CA LYS A 108 9.53 -11.46 0.73
C LYS A 108 9.90 -11.40 2.21
N GLY A 109 9.88 -12.55 2.90
CA GLY A 109 10.18 -12.60 4.34
C GLY A 109 9.16 -11.81 5.17
N ALA A 110 7.90 -11.88 4.76
CA ALA A 110 6.72 -11.31 5.41
C ALA A 110 6.66 -9.79 5.51
N LYS A 111 7.52 -9.05 4.79
CA LYS A 111 7.50 -7.58 4.77
C LYS A 111 7.95 -6.99 3.44
N PHE A 112 7.14 -6.07 2.92
CA PHE A 112 7.48 -5.18 1.82
C PHE A 112 7.19 -3.73 2.22
N VAL A 113 8.02 -2.78 1.77
CA VAL A 113 7.83 -1.36 2.03
C VAL A 113 7.55 -0.67 0.70
N CYS A 114 6.50 0.14 0.61
CA CYS A 114 6.13 0.87 -0.60
C CYS A 114 5.82 2.33 -0.28
N GLN A 115 5.87 3.21 -1.27
CA GLN A 115 5.28 4.54 -1.13
C GLN A 115 3.78 4.38 -0.89
N LYS A 116 3.18 5.25 -0.07
CA LYS A 116 1.73 5.30 0.16
C LYS A 116 0.93 5.26 -1.15
N ASP A 117 1.23 6.16 -2.09
CA ASP A 117 0.47 6.27 -3.35
C ASP A 117 0.74 5.13 -4.34
N ALA A 118 1.69 4.25 -4.03
CA ALA A 118 1.94 3.03 -4.80
C ALA A 118 1.08 1.86 -4.32
N PHE A 119 0.54 1.88 -3.10
CA PHE A 119 -0.30 0.79 -2.61
C PHE A 119 -1.64 0.76 -3.34
N LEU A 120 -2.01 -0.39 -3.91
CA LEU A 120 -3.26 -0.55 -4.65
C LEU A 120 -4.28 -1.37 -3.85
N CYS A 121 -3.96 -2.63 -3.56
CA CYS A 121 -4.80 -3.51 -2.76
C CYS A 121 -3.97 -4.67 -2.17
N ALA A 122 -4.52 -5.40 -1.20
CA ALA A 122 -3.91 -6.59 -0.64
C ALA A 122 -4.96 -7.58 -0.13
N ALA A 123 -4.58 -8.86 -0.04
CA ALA A 123 -5.39 -9.89 0.58
C ALA A 123 -5.79 -9.48 2.01
N LYS A 124 -7.06 -9.72 2.39
CA LYS A 124 -7.52 -9.45 3.75
C LYS A 124 -6.69 -10.28 4.73
N GLY A 125 -6.12 -9.62 5.73
CA GLY A 125 -5.19 -10.21 6.70
C GLY A 125 -3.75 -9.73 6.54
N VAL A 126 -3.39 -9.19 5.36
CA VAL A 126 -2.19 -8.35 5.22
C VAL A 126 -2.37 -7.07 6.06
N THR A 127 -1.38 -6.80 6.90
CA THR A 127 -1.30 -5.61 7.74
C THR A 127 -0.69 -4.47 6.93
N VAL A 128 -1.42 -3.35 6.83
CA VAL A 128 -0.95 -2.13 6.16
C VAL A 128 -0.75 -1.05 7.21
N GLY A 129 0.47 -0.53 7.31
CA GLY A 129 0.80 0.50 8.29
C GLY A 129 1.83 1.48 7.76
N ILE A 130 2.09 2.55 8.52
CA ILE A 130 3.15 3.50 8.19
C ILE A 130 4.52 2.88 8.51
N GLU A 131 5.47 2.99 7.58
CA GLU A 131 6.88 2.68 7.81
C GLU A 131 7.59 3.94 8.29
N PHE A 132 8.06 3.92 9.53
CA PHE A 132 8.84 5.01 10.10
C PHE A 132 10.33 4.84 9.74
N SER A 133 10.93 5.85 9.11
CA SER A 133 12.38 5.89 8.92
C SER A 133 13.09 6.04 10.29
N ARG A 134 14.15 5.24 10.50
CA ARG A 134 14.92 5.20 11.75
C ARG A 134 15.65 6.50 12.08
N LYS A 135 15.84 7.40 11.12
CA LYS A 135 16.51 8.70 11.30
C LYS A 135 15.52 9.83 11.13
N LEU A 136 14.73 10.05 12.18
CA LEU A 136 13.77 11.13 12.23
C LEU A 136 14.50 12.47 12.43
N GLY A 137 14.87 13.11 11.33
CA GLY A 137 15.49 14.42 11.35
C GLY A 137 15.41 15.10 9.99
N ARG A 138 14.28 15.78 9.73
CA ARG A 138 13.96 16.68 8.59
C ARG A 138 13.03 16.08 7.52
N GLY A 139 11.75 15.92 7.85
CA GLY A 139 10.76 15.46 6.86
C GLY A 139 9.34 15.98 7.07
N LEU A 140 9.15 17.19 7.61
CA LEU A 140 7.88 17.90 7.48
C LEU A 140 7.90 18.66 6.15
N PHE A 141 7.71 17.93 5.05
CA PHE A 141 7.43 18.52 3.74
C PHE A 141 5.94 18.91 3.72
N GLY A 142 5.65 20.17 3.41
CA GLY A 142 4.30 20.75 3.55
C GLY A 142 3.21 19.98 2.80
N GLY A 143 2.07 19.79 3.47
CA GLY A 143 0.86 19.19 2.93
C GLY A 143 0.56 17.82 3.53
N GLU A 144 1.28 16.78 3.10
CA GLU A 144 1.17 15.40 3.65
C GLU A 144 2.53 14.70 3.90
N GLY A 145 3.64 15.18 3.33
CA GLY A 145 4.97 14.57 3.47
C GLY A 145 5.18 13.29 2.62
N PHE A 146 6.43 12.86 2.47
CA PHE A 146 6.76 11.56 1.88
C PHE A 146 6.45 10.44 2.87
N ILE A 147 5.39 9.68 2.63
CA ILE A 147 4.92 8.61 3.51
C ILE A 147 5.23 7.26 2.87
N MET A 148 6.00 6.46 3.60
CA MET A 148 6.19 5.05 3.28
C MET A 148 5.20 4.20 4.07
N GLN A 149 4.72 3.15 3.45
CA GLN A 149 3.88 2.13 4.06
C GLN A 149 4.65 0.81 4.13
N LYS A 150 4.39 0.05 5.18
CA LYS A 150 4.80 -1.34 5.33
C LYS A 150 3.59 -2.24 5.12
N LEU A 151 3.80 -3.27 4.31
CA LEU A 151 2.88 -4.36 4.04
C LEU A 151 3.47 -5.60 4.71
N GLU A 152 2.79 -6.12 5.72
CA GLU A 152 3.27 -7.22 6.55
C GLU A 152 2.26 -8.37 6.58
N GLY A 153 2.73 -9.60 6.40
CA GLY A 153 1.84 -10.78 6.38
C GLY A 153 2.35 -11.90 5.49
N ASP A 154 1.43 -12.80 5.15
CA ASP A 154 1.68 -14.04 4.40
C ASP A 154 0.81 -14.16 3.14
N GLY A 155 0.18 -13.06 2.70
CA GLY A 155 -0.69 -13.02 1.51
C GLY A 155 -0.14 -12.15 0.38
N MET A 156 -0.94 -12.06 -0.69
CA MET A 156 -0.65 -11.19 -1.83
C MET A 156 -0.93 -9.72 -1.50
N ALA A 157 -0.03 -8.85 -1.96
CA ALA A 157 -0.25 -7.43 -2.07
C ALA A 157 0.03 -6.95 -3.49
N PHE A 158 -0.58 -5.85 -3.89
CA PHE A 158 -0.44 -5.28 -5.23
C PHE A 158 -0.06 -3.82 -5.09
N VAL A 159 1.02 -3.45 -5.78
CA VAL A 159 1.47 -2.06 -5.86
C VAL A 159 1.41 -1.58 -7.31
N HIS A 160 1.05 -0.32 -7.50
CA HIS A 160 1.08 0.35 -8.77
C HIS A 160 2.36 1.18 -8.91
N ALA A 161 2.95 1.14 -10.09
CA ALA A 161 4.14 1.89 -10.45
C ALA A 161 3.83 2.77 -11.67
N GLY A 162 3.86 4.08 -11.48
CA GLY A 162 3.66 5.04 -12.55
C GLY A 162 4.76 4.93 -13.62
N GLY A 163 4.36 4.94 -14.90
CA GLY A 163 5.29 4.78 -16.01
C GLY A 163 5.88 3.36 -16.11
N THR A 164 7.19 3.28 -16.38
CA THR A 164 7.89 2.00 -16.59
C THR A 164 8.63 1.54 -15.33
N VAL A 165 8.44 0.28 -14.97
CA VAL A 165 9.10 -0.32 -13.80
C VAL A 165 10.56 -0.64 -14.10
N HIS A 166 11.47 -0.16 -13.24
CA HIS A 166 12.88 -0.55 -13.27
C HIS A 166 13.30 -1.24 -11.97
N LYS A 167 13.50 -2.56 -12.02
CA LYS A 167 13.91 -3.35 -10.86
C LYS A 167 15.44 -3.25 -10.65
N LYS A 168 15.84 -2.89 -9.43
CA LYS A 168 17.24 -2.92 -8.98
C LYS A 168 17.42 -3.91 -7.83
N VAL A 169 18.54 -4.64 -7.85
CA VAL A 169 18.98 -5.50 -6.75
C VAL A 169 20.26 -4.89 -6.21
N LEU A 170 20.26 -4.54 -4.93
CA LEU A 170 21.40 -3.95 -4.26
C LEU A 170 22.22 -5.04 -3.56
N GLY A 171 23.54 -5.01 -3.76
CA GLY A 171 24.47 -5.82 -2.99
C GLY A 171 24.68 -5.27 -1.57
N PRO A 172 25.30 -6.06 -0.67
CA PRO A 172 25.64 -5.60 0.68
C PRO A 172 26.49 -4.31 0.64
N GLY A 173 25.99 -3.24 1.28
CA GLY A 173 26.67 -1.94 1.34
C GLY A 173 26.58 -1.10 0.07
N GLU A 174 25.95 -1.60 -1.01
CA GLU A 174 25.67 -0.82 -2.19
C GLU A 174 24.68 0.30 -1.87
N LYS A 175 24.92 1.49 -2.42
CA LYS A 175 24.07 2.67 -2.22
C LYS A 175 23.56 3.16 -3.55
N LEU A 176 22.27 3.43 -3.61
CA LEU A 176 21.61 4.04 -4.74
C LEU A 176 20.88 5.29 -4.27
N LYS A 177 21.15 6.42 -4.94
CA LYS A 177 20.38 7.65 -4.76
C LYS A 177 19.23 7.65 -5.76
N VAL A 178 18.02 7.89 -5.28
CA VAL A 178 16.79 7.88 -6.08
C VAL A 178 15.97 9.09 -5.65
N ASP A 179 15.33 9.75 -6.61
CA ASP A 179 14.31 10.74 -6.33
C ASP A 179 13.18 10.08 -5.51
N THR A 180 12.72 10.75 -4.46
CA THR A 180 11.70 10.20 -3.56
C THR A 180 10.42 9.79 -4.30
N GLY A 181 9.96 10.58 -5.28
CA GLY A 181 8.77 10.28 -6.08
C GLY A 181 8.94 9.16 -7.10
N CYS A 182 10.17 8.67 -7.31
CA CYS A 182 10.45 7.54 -8.20
C CYS A 182 10.55 6.20 -7.44
N ILE A 183 10.48 6.20 -6.11
CA ILE A 183 10.52 4.97 -5.31
C ILE A 183 9.11 4.38 -5.24
N VAL A 184 8.90 3.24 -5.90
CA VAL A 184 7.68 2.44 -5.76
C VAL A 184 7.71 1.65 -4.45
N GLY A 185 8.79 0.93 -4.19
CA GLY A 185 8.96 0.12 -2.98
C GLY A 185 10.19 -0.78 -3.00
N PHE A 186 10.46 -1.43 -1.87
CA PHE A 186 11.64 -2.27 -1.64
C PHE A 186 11.39 -3.33 -0.56
N THR A 187 12.25 -4.35 -0.55
CA THR A 187 12.23 -5.43 0.45
C THR A 187 12.78 -4.97 1.79
N LYS A 188 12.40 -5.67 2.87
CA LYS A 188 12.80 -5.37 4.26
C LYS A 188 14.31 -5.22 4.52
N ASP A 189 15.16 -5.77 3.66
CA ASP A 189 16.61 -5.76 3.81
C ASP A 189 17.27 -4.49 3.26
N VAL A 190 16.49 -3.58 2.65
CA VAL A 190 16.96 -2.28 2.18
C VAL A 190 16.70 -1.24 3.26
N ASP A 191 17.79 -0.65 3.76
CA ASP A 191 17.72 0.57 4.56
C ASP A 191 17.51 1.78 3.64
N TYR A 192 16.68 2.73 4.07
CA TYR A 192 16.45 3.99 3.36
C TYR A 192 16.61 5.19 4.28
N ASP A 193 17.04 6.31 3.70
CA ASP A 193 17.21 7.59 4.37
C ASP A 193 16.77 8.69 3.41
N ILE A 194 16.09 9.71 3.93
CA ILE A 194 15.60 10.83 3.12
C ILE A 194 16.55 11.99 3.39
N GLU A 195 17.31 12.36 2.36
CA GLU A 195 18.27 13.46 2.43
C GLU A 195 17.78 14.59 1.53
N PHE A 196 17.74 15.82 2.06
CA PHE A 196 17.56 17.01 1.22
C PHE A 196 18.78 17.20 0.31
N VAL A 197 18.54 17.27 -0.99
CA VAL A 197 19.60 17.49 -1.97
C VAL A 197 19.79 19.00 -2.21
N GLY A 198 20.57 19.64 -1.34
CA GLY A 198 21.11 21.00 -1.57
C GLY A 198 20.39 22.15 -0.86
N GLY A 199 21.07 23.30 -0.79
CA GLY A 199 20.55 24.51 -0.13
C GLY A 199 19.39 25.17 -0.89
N ILE A 200 18.76 26.17 -0.25
CA ILE A 200 17.55 26.92 -0.66
C ILE A 200 17.45 27.23 -2.17
N LYS A 201 18.56 27.36 -2.90
CA LYS A 201 18.59 27.60 -4.35
C LYS A 201 18.19 26.39 -5.23
N ASN A 202 18.51 25.15 -4.85
CA ASN A 202 18.14 23.98 -5.65
C ASN A 202 16.66 23.62 -5.45
N THR A 203 16.14 23.71 -4.23
CA THR A 203 14.74 23.43 -3.91
C THR A 203 13.76 24.44 -4.56
N ILE A 204 14.21 25.66 -4.88
CA ILE A 204 13.37 26.71 -5.48
C ILE A 204 13.48 26.75 -7.01
N PHE A 205 14.61 26.33 -7.61
CA PHE A 205 14.86 26.48 -9.05
C PHE A 205 15.14 25.17 -9.81
N GLY A 206 15.32 24.04 -9.12
CA GLY A 206 15.71 22.76 -9.72
C GLY A 206 14.59 21.74 -9.90
N GLY A 207 13.47 21.86 -9.16
CA GLY A 207 12.36 20.89 -9.22
C GLY A 207 12.67 19.51 -8.64
N GLU A 208 13.92 19.22 -8.29
CA GLU A 208 14.38 18.02 -7.58
C GLU A 208 14.53 18.36 -6.08
N GLY A 209 13.87 17.59 -5.21
CA GLY A 209 13.78 17.81 -3.76
C GLY A 209 14.59 16.82 -2.93
#